data_AF-A0A938QD10-F1
#
_entry.id   AF-A0A938QD10-F1
#
_cell.length_a   1.000
_cell.length_b   1.000
_cell.length_c   1.000
_cell.angle_alpha   90.00
_cell.angle_beta   90.00
_cell.angle_gamma   90.00
#
_symmetry.space_group_name_H-M   'P 1'
#
loop_
_entity.id
_entity.type
_entity.pdbx_description
1 polymer ?
#
loop_
_entity_poly.entity_id
_entity_poly.type
_entity_poly.pdbx_seq_one_letter_code
_entity_poly.pdbx_strand_id
1 'polypeptide(L)' 'MDQQVRRIDARFGLKLTEEEIQRIAREAEAQEKIVQALYEVDLGETRPVIGLSKRPRVVRTKRGRK' A
#
# COMPACT_ATOMS: atom_id res chain seq x y z
N MET A 1 10.91 -15.88 -2.26
CA MET A 1 10.42 -14.73 -1.47
C MET A 1 10.86 -14.76 0.02
N ASP A 2 11.22 -15.90 0.58
CA ASP A 2 11.63 -16.06 2.00
C ASP A 2 12.70 -15.09 2.50
N GLN A 3 13.77 -14.86 1.71
CA GLN A 3 14.81 -13.91 2.12
C GLN A 3 14.28 -12.48 2.25
N GLN A 4 13.30 -12.07 1.44
CA GLN A 4 12.68 -10.75 1.55
C GLN A 4 11.81 -10.68 2.82
N VAL A 5 11.05 -11.74 3.11
CA VAL A 5 10.24 -11.84 4.34
C VAL A 5 11.14 -11.78 5.58
N ARG A 6 12.27 -12.50 5.60
CA ARG A 6 13.27 -12.44 6.69
C ARG A 6 13.88 -11.05 6.86
N ARG A 7 14.18 -10.35 5.76
CA ARG A 7 14.69 -8.97 5.83
C ARG A 7 13.65 -8.02 6.40
N ILE A 8 12.37 -8.19 6.06
CA ILE A 8 11.26 -7.41 6.61
C ILE A 8 11.10 -7.71 8.10
N ASP A 9 11.07 -8.98 8.48
CA ASP A 9 11.02 -9.42 9.88
C ASP A 9 12.13 -8.79 10.72
N ALA A 10 13.38 -8.86 10.26
CA ALA A 10 14.51 -8.25 10.94
C ALA A 10 14.42 -6.71 10.99
N ARG A 11 13.96 -6.06 9.92
CA ARG A 11 13.85 -4.60 9.84
C ARG A 11 12.79 -4.03 10.77
N PHE A 12 11.67 -4.74 10.93
CA PHE A 12 10.52 -4.28 11.71
C PHE A 12 10.38 -4.99 13.06
N GLY A 13 11.25 -5.96 13.36
CA GLY A 13 11.26 -6.69 14.63
C GLY A 13 10.00 -7.51 14.87
N LEU A 14 9.44 -8.13 13.82
CA LEU A 14 8.15 -8.81 13.88
C LEU A 14 8.23 -10.14 14.66
N LYS A 15 9.42 -10.73 14.75
CA LYS A 15 9.73 -12.00 15.45
C LYS A 15 8.93 -13.18 14.91
N LEU A 16 8.86 -13.28 13.58
CA LEU A 16 8.14 -14.37 12.91
C LEU A 16 8.83 -15.72 13.13
N THR A 17 8.05 -16.79 13.28
CA THR A 17 8.59 -18.15 13.25
C THR A 17 8.95 -18.56 11.82
N GLU A 18 9.71 -19.66 11.70
CA GLU A 18 10.07 -20.22 10.41
C GLU A 18 8.84 -20.64 9.59
N GLU A 19 7.82 -21.24 10.23
CA GLU A 19 6.60 -21.62 9.52
C GLU A 19 5.81 -20.39 9.04
N GLU A 20 5.76 -19.33 9.84
CA GLU A 20 5.12 -18.07 9.46
C GLU A 20 5.83 -17.41 8.28
N ILE A 21 7.17 -17.40 8.29
CA ILE A 21 7.98 -16.87 7.18
C ILE A 21 7.66 -17.61 5.89
N GLN A 22 7.64 -18.95 5.91
CA GLN A 22 7.35 -19.76 4.73
C GLN A 22 5.93 -19.56 4.22
N ARG A 23 4.96 -19.46 5.13
CA ARG A 23 3.56 -19.19 4.78
C ARG A 23 3.41 -17.82 4.10
N ILE A 24 3.98 -16.78 4.70
CA ILE A 24 3.92 -15.41 4.16
C ILE A 24 4.66 -15.34 2.82
N ALA A 25 5.80 -16.01 2.68
CA ALA A 25 6.54 -16.07 1.43
C ALA A 25 5.70 -16.68 0.30
N ARG A 26 5.02 -17.80 0.57
CA ARG A 26 4.13 -18.44 -0.40
C ARG A 26 2.94 -17.56 -0.77
N GLU A 27 2.28 -16.93 0.20
CA GLU A 27 1.16 -16.03 -0.05
C GLU A 27 1.60 -14.79 -0.85
N ALA A 28 2.78 -14.24 -0.54
CA ALA A 28 3.35 -13.09 -1.25
C ALA A 28 3.73 -13.42 -2.70
N GLU A 29 4.31 -14.59 -2.99
CA GLU A 29 4.59 -15.04 -4.36
C GLU A 29 3.31 -15.20 -5.19
N ALA A 30 2.23 -15.67 -4.57
CA ALA A 30 0.93 -15.77 -5.25
C ALA A 30 0.37 -14.39 -5.61
N GLN A 31 0.58 -13.39 -4.75
CA GLN A 31 0.11 -12.02 -4.96
C GLN A 31 1.00 -11.19 -5.87
N GLU A 32 2.29 -11.52 -5.98
CA GLU A 32 3.26 -10.81 -6.82
C GLU A 32 2.78 -10.71 -8.28
N LYS A 33 2.16 -11.78 -8.81
CA LYS A 33 1.58 -11.79 -10.16
C LYS A 33 0.47 -10.74 -10.36
N ILE A 34 -0.30 -10.45 -9.31
CA ILE A 34 -1.41 -9.49 -9.37
C ILE A 34 -0.86 -8.07 -9.43
N VAL A 35 0.16 -7.76 -8.62
CA VAL A 35 0.79 -6.45 -8.59
C VAL A 35 1.79 -6.22 -9.73
N GLN A 36 2.23 -7.29 -10.42
CA GLN A 36 3.12 -7.18 -11.58
C GLN A 36 2.54 -6.28 -12.69
N ALA A 37 1.23 -6.34 -12.91
CA ALA A 37 0.53 -5.49 -13.88
C ALA A 37 0.64 -3.99 -13.57
N LEU A 38 0.89 -3.61 -12.31
CA LEU A 38 1.06 -2.21 -11.92
C LEU A 38 2.41 -1.63 -12.35
N TYR A 39 3.41 -2.47 -12.65
CA TYR A 39 4.72 -2.01 -13.14
C TYR A 39 4.70 -1.60 -14.61
N GLU A 40 3.67 -1.97 -15.36
CA GLU A 40 3.51 -1.60 -16.77
C GLU A 40 2.84 -0.23 -16.95
N VAL A 41 2.36 0.37 -15.85
CA VAL A 41 1.68 1.67 -15.87
C VAL A 41 2.71 2.79 -15.92
N ASP A 42 2.59 3.67 -16.93
CA ASP A 42 3.40 4.89 -17.01
C ASP A 42 2.96 5.90 -15.96
N LEU A 43 3.90 6.28 -15.09
CA LEU A 43 3.70 7.21 -13.99
C LEU A 43 4.35 8.58 -14.23
N GLY A 44 4.95 8.84 -15.39
CA GLY A 44 5.85 9.97 -15.64
C GLY A 44 5.32 11.36 -15.24
N GLU A 45 4.05 11.63 -15.49
CA GLU A 45 3.40 12.91 -15.12
C GLU A 45 2.46 12.79 -13.92
N THR A 46 2.35 11.59 -13.34
CA THR A 46 1.41 11.33 -12.25
C THR A 46 1.99 11.79 -10.91
N ARG A 47 1.14 12.38 -10.07
CA ARG A 47 1.49 12.75 -8.68
C ARG A 47 0.85 11.76 -7.72
N PRO A 48 1.59 11.20 -6.76
CA PRO A 48 1.01 10.31 -5.76
C PRO A 48 0.02 11.09 -4.90
N VAL A 49 -1.18 10.55 -4.75
CA VAL A 49 -2.18 11.11 -3.84
C VAL A 49 -1.89 10.59 -2.44
N ILE A 50 -1.43 11.46 -1.54
CA ILE A 50 -1.19 11.14 -0.13
C ILE A 50 -2.30 11.78 0.70
N GLY A 51 -2.99 10.97 1.51
CA GLY A 51 -4.04 11.46 2.41
C GLY A 51 -5.32 11.86 1.68
N LEU A 52 -6.10 10.86 1.26
CA LEU A 52 -7.50 11.08 0.86
C LEU A 52 -8.27 11.55 2.09
N SER A 53 -8.38 12.87 2.29
CA SER A 53 -9.26 13.42 3.32
C SER A 53 -10.69 13.00 2.98
N LYS A 54 -11.25 12.04 3.73
CA LYS A 54 -12.65 11.58 3.58
C LYS A 54 -13.72 12.65 3.84
N ARG A 55 -13.34 13.91 4.04
CA ARG A 55 -14.29 15.00 4.27
C ARG A 55 -14.54 15.74 2.96
N PRO A 56 -15.73 15.59 2.33
CA PRO A 56 -16.14 16.53 1.31
C PRO A 56 -16.10 17.93 1.92
N ARG A 57 -15.37 18.85 1.28
CA ARG A 57 -15.40 20.27 1.63
C ARG A 57 -16.84 20.75 1.44
N VAL A 58 -17.58 20.92 2.53
CA VAL A 58 -18.86 21.63 2.49
C VAL A 58 -18.53 23.09 2.18
N VAL A 59 -18.68 23.47 0.92
CA VAL A 59 -18.62 24.87 0.50
C VAL A 59 -19.86 25.55 1.08
N ARG A 60 -19.74 26.15 2.26
CA ARG A 60 -20.77 27.06 2.78
C ARG A 60 -20.78 28.31 1.89
N THR A 61 -21.62 28.32 0.87
CA THR A 61 -21.97 29.56 0.18
C THR A 61 -22.67 30.46 1.20
N LYS A 62 -22.04 31.57 1.59
CA LYS A 62 -22.74 32.66 2.28
C LYS A 62 -23.76 33.24 1.28
N ARG A 63 -24.97 32.69 1.22
CA ARG A 63 -26.08 33.41 0.60
C ARG A 63 -26.51 34.50 1.57
N GLY A 64 -26.44 35.72 1.08
CA GLY A 64 -26.64 36.95 1.82
C GLY A 64 -28.01 37.03 2.48
N ARG A 65 -28.00 37.63 3.67
CA ARG A 65 -29.15 38.24 4.32
C ARG A 65 -29.71 39.31 3.38
N LYS A 66 -30.95 39.16 2.93
CA LYS A 66 -31.81 40.29 2.60
C LYS A 66 -32.96 40.27 3.59
#